data_AF-A0A2N5JSL9-F1
#
_entry.id   AF-A0A2N5JSL9-F1
#
_cell.length_a   1.000
_cell.length_b   1.000
_cell.length_c   1.000
_cell.angle_alpha   90.00
_cell.angle_beta   90.00
_cell.angle_gamma   90.00
#
_symmetry.space_group_name_H-M   'P 1'
#
loop_
_entity.id
_entity.type
_entity.pdbx_description
1 polymer ?
#
loop_
_entity_poly.entity_id
_entity_poly.type
_entity_poly.pdbx_seq_one_letter_code
_entity_poly.pdbx_strand_id
1 'polypeptide(L)'
;MIPYWIIEEHHEAFYVWHRAIKSKIIPPRGNLLLHIDEHSDLGVPLLTTDLNSLKLDLDRIRNFVYQELSIINFIYPAFYLGIFDRFYWLRQNHDRDIKPRKLFVSSHNKEGKTLKVTSQGKVIDWWQTDRKCIQFYPVTAQQTNLNLKPPLVLDIDLDYFSCDNSLGSYFEVEITADAYYNLRDNYYHKARLNLGNELKIVAKEDKYFLCTEITDYEPNLKVSTTEITDRIDQLGQFLQNNQIKPAMITICRSRLSNYTPADQWQFIEEKLTDRLNSLYTMQLIDAPSN
;
A
#
# COMPACT_ATOMS: atom_id res chain seq x y z
N MET A 1 -14.61 -6.40 -20.63
CA MET A 1 -14.84 -6.74 -19.22
C MET A 1 -13.58 -6.34 -18.47
N ILE A 2 -13.70 -5.61 -17.36
CA ILE A 2 -12.56 -5.14 -16.57
C ILE A 2 -12.18 -6.25 -15.58
N PRO A 3 -10.98 -6.84 -15.67
CA PRO A 3 -10.56 -7.84 -14.70
C PRO A 3 -10.32 -7.17 -13.34
N TYR A 4 -10.77 -7.82 -12.28
CA TYR A 4 -10.46 -7.40 -10.91
C TYR A 4 -10.01 -8.55 -10.03
N TRP A 5 -9.23 -8.20 -9.01
CA TRP A 5 -8.72 -9.12 -8.00
C TRP A 5 -9.10 -8.62 -6.62
N ILE A 6 -9.42 -9.56 -5.74
CA ILE A 6 -9.51 -9.32 -4.30
C ILE A 6 -8.26 -9.91 -3.67
N ILE A 7 -7.56 -9.11 -2.87
CA ILE A 7 -6.32 -9.48 -2.18
C ILE A 7 -6.50 -9.31 -0.67
N GLU A 8 -5.73 -10.04 0.13
CA GLU A 8 -5.87 -10.01 1.60
C GLU A 8 -5.16 -8.82 2.21
N GLU A 9 -3.94 -8.53 1.74
CA GLU A 9 -3.07 -7.48 2.28
C GLU A 9 -2.37 -6.73 1.15
N HIS A 10 -2.16 -5.42 1.32
CA HIS A 10 -2.00 -4.53 0.17
C HIS A 10 -0.74 -4.77 -0.66
N HIS A 11 0.34 -5.19 -0.02
CA HIS A 11 1.58 -5.59 -0.71
C HIS A 11 1.39 -6.65 -1.81
N GLU A 12 0.32 -7.46 -1.75
CA GLU A 12 -0.05 -8.44 -2.79
C GLU A 12 -0.40 -7.77 -4.13
N ALA A 13 -0.82 -6.50 -4.13
CA ALA A 13 -1.07 -5.73 -5.34
C ALA A 13 0.15 -5.72 -6.27
N PHE A 14 1.37 -5.69 -5.71
CA PHE A 14 2.60 -5.77 -6.49
C PHE A 14 2.66 -7.03 -7.36
N TYR A 15 2.28 -8.19 -6.80
CA TYR A 15 2.21 -9.44 -7.55
C TYR A 15 1.12 -9.37 -8.63
N VAL A 16 -0.06 -8.86 -8.28
CA VAL A 16 -1.19 -8.74 -9.22
C VAL A 16 -0.85 -7.84 -10.40
N TRP A 17 -0.16 -6.73 -10.19
CA TRP A 17 0.29 -5.85 -11.28
C TRP A 17 1.26 -6.57 -12.23
N HIS A 18 2.21 -7.35 -11.70
CA HIS A 18 3.12 -8.14 -12.54
C HIS A 18 2.39 -9.25 -13.32
N ARG A 19 1.40 -9.89 -12.70
CA ARG A 19 0.52 -10.85 -13.38
C ARG A 19 -0.26 -10.16 -14.51
N ALA A 20 -0.79 -8.97 -14.28
CA ALA A 20 -1.50 -8.19 -15.29
C ALA A 20 -0.58 -7.79 -16.46
N ILE A 21 0.67 -7.43 -16.20
CA ILE A 21 1.69 -7.18 -17.24
C ILE A 21 1.97 -8.45 -18.05
N LYS A 22 2.19 -9.59 -17.37
CA LYS A 22 2.46 -10.87 -18.04
C LYS A 22 1.29 -11.31 -18.93
N SER A 23 0.07 -11.05 -18.49
CA SER A 23 -1.17 -11.31 -19.25
C SER A 23 -1.53 -10.21 -20.25
N LYS A 24 -0.69 -9.17 -20.41
CA LYS A 24 -0.89 -8.03 -21.33
C LYS A 24 -2.17 -7.22 -21.09
N ILE A 25 -2.68 -7.23 -19.85
CA ILE A 25 -3.85 -6.44 -19.44
C ILE A 25 -3.46 -4.95 -19.31
N ILE A 26 -2.26 -4.70 -18.81
CA ILE A 26 -1.61 -3.38 -18.79
C ILE A 26 -0.23 -3.46 -19.47
N PRO A 27 0.28 -2.38 -20.09
CA PRO A 27 1.65 -2.36 -20.58
C PRO A 27 2.65 -2.47 -19.43
N PRO A 28 3.90 -2.90 -19.71
CA PRO A 28 4.92 -3.08 -18.67
C PRO A 28 5.40 -1.77 -18.04
N ARG A 29 5.11 -0.60 -18.62
CA ARG A 29 5.60 0.70 -18.16
C ARG A 29 4.64 1.84 -18.45
N GLY A 30 4.76 2.92 -17.66
CA GLY A 30 4.09 4.19 -17.91
C GLY A 30 2.59 4.18 -17.62
N ASN A 31 2.16 3.31 -16.70
CA ASN A 31 0.78 3.27 -16.24
C ASN A 31 0.53 4.38 -15.20
N LEU A 32 -0.74 4.76 -15.06
CA LEU A 32 -1.22 5.60 -13.97
C LEU A 32 -1.77 4.70 -12.86
N LEU A 33 -1.33 4.92 -11.62
CA LEU A 33 -1.91 4.30 -10.43
C LEU A 33 -2.87 5.30 -9.77
N LEU A 34 -4.17 4.98 -9.78
CA LEU A 34 -5.18 5.66 -8.97
C LEU A 34 -5.42 4.79 -7.76
N HIS A 35 -4.86 5.20 -6.62
CA HIS A 35 -4.81 4.45 -5.37
C HIS A 35 -5.73 5.12 -4.37
N ILE A 36 -6.75 4.38 -3.94
CA ILE A 36 -7.81 4.81 -3.04
C ILE A 36 -7.53 4.15 -1.69
N ASP A 37 -7.01 4.93 -0.75
CA ASP A 37 -6.40 4.40 0.46
C ASP A 37 -6.34 5.50 1.54
N GLU A 38 -6.49 5.12 2.80
CA GLU A 38 -6.32 6.08 3.90
C GLU A 38 -4.84 6.39 4.18
N HIS A 39 -3.94 5.48 3.85
CA HIS A 39 -2.48 5.57 3.97
C HIS A 39 -1.83 5.71 2.59
N SER A 40 -0.52 5.98 2.57
CA SER A 40 0.17 6.33 1.32
C SER A 40 0.87 5.15 0.65
N ASP A 41 1.21 4.12 1.43
CA ASP A 41 2.11 3.01 1.07
C ASP A 41 3.42 3.39 0.38
N LEU A 42 3.89 4.60 0.67
CA LEU A 42 5.14 5.16 0.22
C LEU A 42 6.28 4.90 1.23
N GLY A 43 6.25 3.78 1.95
CA GLY A 43 7.38 3.29 2.73
C GLY A 43 8.53 2.88 1.81
N VAL A 44 9.78 3.17 2.22
CA VAL A 44 10.97 2.74 1.46
C VAL A 44 11.41 1.38 2.02
N PRO A 45 11.38 0.29 1.23
CA PRO A 45 11.73 -1.03 1.74
C PRO A 45 13.24 -1.23 1.85
N LEU A 46 13.64 -2.13 2.75
CA LEU A 46 14.99 -2.67 2.85
C LEU A 46 15.05 -4.01 2.12
N LEU A 47 15.49 -4.00 0.85
CA LEU A 47 15.46 -5.17 0.00
C LEU A 47 16.79 -5.93 0.02
N THR A 48 16.71 -7.25 -0.09
CA THR A 48 17.85 -8.13 -0.38
C THR A 48 17.86 -8.59 -1.84
N THR A 49 16.69 -8.63 -2.47
CA THR A 49 16.51 -8.97 -3.88
C THR A 49 16.72 -7.76 -4.78
N ASP A 50 17.53 -7.90 -5.83
CA ASP A 50 17.60 -6.91 -6.91
C ASP A 50 16.30 -6.91 -7.70
N LEU A 51 15.55 -5.81 -7.65
CA LEU A 51 14.29 -5.63 -8.36
C LEU A 51 14.41 -5.90 -9.87
N ASN A 52 15.52 -5.53 -10.50
CA ASN A 52 15.72 -5.74 -11.95
C ASN A 52 15.84 -7.22 -12.31
N SER A 53 16.19 -8.06 -11.34
CA SER A 53 16.37 -9.50 -11.54
C SER A 53 15.04 -10.29 -11.50
N LEU A 54 13.93 -9.69 -11.09
CA LEU A 54 12.61 -10.33 -11.03
C LEU A 54 12.07 -10.76 -12.40
N LYS A 55 12.38 -10.03 -13.48
CA LYS A 55 12.14 -10.40 -14.90
C LYS A 55 10.75 -11.01 -15.25
N LEU A 56 9.67 -10.56 -14.61
CA LEU A 56 8.29 -11.10 -14.78
C LEU A 56 8.15 -12.61 -14.45
N ASP A 57 9.10 -13.16 -13.68
CA ASP A 57 9.00 -14.49 -13.09
C ASP A 57 8.04 -14.43 -11.89
N LEU A 58 6.82 -14.95 -12.07
CA LEU A 58 5.75 -14.81 -11.08
C LEU A 58 6.06 -15.56 -9.77
N ASP A 59 6.76 -16.69 -9.81
CA ASP A 59 7.10 -17.42 -8.59
C ASP A 59 8.13 -16.64 -7.77
N ARG A 60 9.12 -16.07 -8.46
CA ARG A 60 10.11 -15.20 -7.82
C ARG A 60 9.48 -13.92 -7.27
N ILE A 61 8.54 -13.32 -8.00
CA ILE A 61 7.82 -12.13 -7.56
C ILE A 61 6.94 -12.44 -6.36
N ARG A 62 6.24 -13.59 -6.35
CA ARG A 62 5.43 -14.02 -5.21
C ARG A 62 6.31 -14.15 -3.96
N ASN A 63 7.45 -14.84 -4.07
CA ASN A 63 8.39 -14.97 -2.97
C ASN A 63 8.92 -13.60 -2.51
N PHE A 64 9.26 -12.72 -3.44
CA PHE A 64 9.70 -11.36 -3.13
C PHE A 64 8.65 -10.57 -2.34
N VAL A 65 7.39 -10.60 -2.77
CA VAL A 65 6.27 -9.92 -2.11
C VAL A 65 6.15 -10.37 -0.66
N TYR A 66 6.02 -11.68 -0.42
CA TYR A 66 5.78 -12.20 0.93
C TYR A 66 7.00 -12.25 1.86
N GLN A 67 8.22 -12.09 1.34
CA GLN A 67 9.45 -12.18 2.14
C GLN A 67 10.16 -10.84 2.34
N GLU A 68 9.97 -9.86 1.45
CA GLU A 68 10.71 -8.58 1.51
C GLU A 68 9.84 -7.33 1.55
N LEU A 69 8.59 -7.40 1.08
CA LEU A 69 7.67 -6.27 1.16
C LEU A 69 6.83 -6.35 2.44
N SER A 70 6.42 -5.19 2.91
CA SER A 70 5.36 -5.03 3.90
C SER A 70 4.19 -4.27 3.26
N ILE A 71 3.07 -4.24 3.98
CA ILE A 71 1.86 -3.55 3.53
C ILE A 71 2.08 -2.06 3.22
N ILE A 72 3.11 -1.42 3.80
CA ILE A 72 3.36 0.01 3.61
C ILE A 72 4.41 0.36 2.53
N ASN A 73 5.07 -0.60 1.86
CA ASN A 73 6.32 -0.30 1.12
C ASN A 73 6.44 -0.88 -0.30
N PHE A 74 5.33 -1.32 -0.90
CA PHE A 74 5.31 -2.00 -2.20
C PHE A 74 5.21 -1.04 -3.41
N ILE A 75 4.76 0.20 -3.20
CA ILE A 75 4.53 1.17 -4.28
C ILE A 75 5.84 1.69 -4.90
N TYR A 76 6.83 2.08 -4.09
CA TYR A 76 8.11 2.57 -4.63
C TYR A 76 8.87 1.55 -5.48
N PRO A 77 8.94 0.26 -5.11
CA PRO A 77 9.41 -0.79 -6.01
C PRO A 77 8.74 -0.80 -7.38
N ALA A 78 7.41 -0.62 -7.45
CA ALA A 78 6.68 -0.60 -8.72
C ALA A 78 7.03 0.63 -9.57
N PHE A 79 7.20 1.80 -8.94
CA PHE A 79 7.71 3.00 -9.60
C PHE A 79 9.16 2.86 -10.07
N TYR A 80 10.03 2.22 -9.29
CA TYR A 80 11.42 1.98 -9.66
C TYR A 80 11.54 1.10 -10.91
N LEU A 81 10.72 0.04 -10.99
CA LEU A 81 10.59 -0.81 -12.17
C LEU A 81 9.97 -0.09 -13.38
N GLY A 82 9.37 1.08 -13.14
CA GLY A 82 8.71 1.92 -14.14
C GLY A 82 7.33 1.44 -14.55
N ILE A 83 6.72 0.52 -13.78
CA ILE A 83 5.35 0.03 -14.00
C ILE A 83 4.40 1.22 -14.01
N PHE A 84 4.56 2.09 -13.02
CA PHE A 84 3.85 3.36 -12.89
C PHE A 84 4.81 4.54 -13.05
N ASP A 85 4.29 5.67 -13.50
CA ASP A 85 4.99 6.97 -13.51
C ASP A 85 4.13 8.13 -12.98
N ARG A 86 2.85 7.87 -12.73
CA ARG A 86 1.86 8.80 -12.18
C ARG A 86 1.16 8.14 -11.00
N PHE A 87 1.11 8.85 -9.89
CA PHE A 87 0.47 8.43 -8.65
C PHE A 87 -0.62 9.44 -8.28
N TYR A 88 -1.86 9.01 -8.32
CA TYR A 88 -3.01 9.76 -7.80
C TYR A 88 -3.46 9.05 -6.53
N TRP A 89 -3.17 9.66 -5.39
CA TRP A 89 -3.56 9.12 -4.09
C TRP A 89 -4.82 9.81 -3.60
N LEU A 90 -5.92 9.07 -3.63
CA LEU A 90 -7.21 9.52 -3.12
C LEU A 90 -7.35 9.09 -1.66
N ARG A 91 -7.41 10.09 -0.77
CA ARG A 91 -7.60 9.94 0.68
C ARG A 91 -8.85 10.70 1.11
N GLN A 92 -9.45 10.34 2.25
CA GLN A 92 -10.60 11.06 2.81
C GLN A 92 -10.28 12.55 2.97
N ASN A 93 -9.15 12.83 3.62
CA ASN A 93 -8.63 14.18 3.79
C ASN A 93 -7.10 14.17 3.73
N HIS A 94 -6.57 15.17 3.07
CA HIS A 94 -5.13 15.40 2.96
C HIS A 94 -4.70 16.54 3.89
N ASP A 95 -3.45 16.49 4.37
CA ASP A 95 -2.85 17.66 5.03
C ASP A 95 -2.90 18.89 4.13
N ARG A 96 -3.21 20.05 4.70
CA ARG A 96 -3.43 21.29 3.92
C ARG A 96 -2.25 21.69 3.02
N ASP A 97 -1.04 21.26 3.38
CA ASP A 97 0.19 21.61 2.68
C ASP A 97 0.61 20.61 1.61
N ILE A 98 -0.06 19.46 1.50
CA ILE A 98 0.27 18.49 0.47
C ILE A 98 -0.17 19.02 -0.91
N LYS A 99 0.77 19.05 -1.85
CA LYS A 99 0.58 19.59 -3.19
C LYS A 99 1.09 18.62 -4.23
N PRO A 100 0.56 18.68 -5.47
CA PRO A 100 1.15 17.97 -6.58
C PRO A 100 2.65 18.27 -6.70
N ARG A 101 3.47 17.23 -6.83
CA ARG A 101 4.93 17.36 -6.87
C ARG A 101 5.56 16.23 -7.69
N LYS A 102 6.80 16.45 -8.12
CA LYS A 102 7.63 15.38 -8.68
C LYS A 102 8.45 14.73 -7.58
N LEU A 103 8.30 13.42 -7.46
CA LEU A 103 9.21 12.58 -6.70
C LEU A 103 10.13 11.84 -7.67
N PHE A 104 11.25 11.38 -7.16
CA PHE A 104 12.19 10.59 -7.94
C PHE A 104 12.68 9.43 -7.10
N VAL A 105 12.56 8.23 -7.66
CA VAL A 105 13.09 7.00 -7.06
C VAL A 105 14.29 6.54 -7.87
N SER A 106 15.32 6.11 -7.17
CA SER A 106 16.54 5.54 -7.76
C SER A 106 17.14 4.52 -6.79
N SER A 107 18.11 3.74 -7.24
CA SER A 107 18.82 2.80 -6.37
C SER A 107 20.25 3.24 -6.09
N HIS A 108 20.72 3.01 -4.87
CA HIS A 108 22.13 3.16 -4.53
C HIS A 108 22.97 2.27 -5.44
N ASN A 109 24.00 2.84 -6.08
CA ASN A 109 24.88 2.13 -7.02
C ASN A 109 24.16 1.32 -8.13
N LYS A 110 22.89 1.62 -8.43
CA LYS A 110 22.05 0.91 -9.42
C LYS A 110 21.88 -0.59 -9.13
N GLU A 111 21.98 -1.01 -7.87
CA GLU A 111 21.92 -2.42 -7.49
C GLU A 111 20.48 -2.98 -7.46
N GLY A 112 19.48 -2.09 -7.47
CA GLY A 112 18.07 -2.45 -7.44
C GLY A 112 17.54 -2.90 -6.08
N LYS A 113 18.28 -2.63 -4.99
CA LYS A 113 17.94 -3.09 -3.62
C LYS A 113 17.71 -1.93 -2.67
N THR A 114 18.72 -1.07 -2.52
CA THR A 114 18.61 0.11 -1.66
C THR A 114 17.97 1.24 -2.45
N LEU A 115 16.69 1.51 -2.23
CA LEU A 115 15.97 2.60 -2.89
C LEU A 115 16.20 3.93 -2.17
N LYS A 116 16.30 5.01 -2.93
CA LYS A 116 16.37 6.38 -2.45
C LYS A 116 15.28 7.19 -3.12
N VAL A 117 14.51 7.92 -2.33
CA VAL A 117 13.45 8.79 -2.83
C VAL A 117 13.79 10.25 -2.54
N THR A 118 13.62 11.10 -3.54
CA THR A 118 13.89 12.55 -3.44
C THR A 118 12.75 13.35 -4.06
N SER A 119 12.54 14.57 -3.57
CA SER A 119 11.62 15.54 -4.17
C SER A 119 12.34 16.53 -5.08
N GLN A 120 11.60 17.16 -5.99
CA GLN A 120 12.08 18.24 -6.84
C GLN A 120 12.77 19.34 -6.01
N GLY A 121 13.99 19.73 -6.42
CA GLY A 121 14.78 20.78 -5.76
C GLY A 121 15.97 20.29 -4.94
N LYS A 122 16.08 18.97 -4.67
CA LYS A 122 17.30 18.35 -4.11
C LYS A 122 18.21 17.85 -5.25
N VAL A 123 19.52 17.91 -5.02
CA VAL A 123 20.63 17.68 -5.97
C VAL A 123 20.30 16.63 -7.03
N ILE A 124 20.38 17.04 -8.30
CA ILE A 124 20.33 16.12 -9.43
C ILE A 124 21.72 15.48 -9.53
N ASP A 125 21.84 14.26 -9.04
CA ASP A 125 23.01 13.43 -9.30
C ASP A 125 22.95 13.00 -10.78
N TRP A 126 23.58 13.80 -11.67
CA TRP A 126 23.56 13.60 -13.12
C TRP A 126 24.10 12.22 -13.56
N TRP A 127 24.82 11.52 -12.69
CA TRP A 127 25.34 10.16 -12.88
C TRP A 127 24.32 9.05 -12.56
N GLN A 128 23.19 9.37 -11.93
CA GLN A 128 22.19 8.39 -11.51
C GLN A 128 21.19 8.08 -12.64
N THR A 129 21.62 7.24 -13.58
CA THR A 129 20.87 6.92 -14.81
C THR A 129 19.63 6.03 -14.62
N ASP A 130 19.50 5.35 -13.47
CA ASP A 130 18.36 4.48 -13.15
C ASP A 130 17.18 5.24 -12.52
N ARG A 131 17.35 6.54 -12.29
CA ARG A 131 16.33 7.43 -11.71
C ARG A 131 15.03 7.42 -12.52
N LYS A 132 13.91 7.20 -11.83
CA LYS A 132 12.54 7.32 -12.35
C LYS A 132 11.85 8.55 -11.78
N CYS A 133 11.11 9.26 -12.61
CA CYS A 133 10.28 10.38 -12.18
C CYS A 133 8.88 9.87 -11.87
N ILE A 134 8.33 10.29 -10.74
CA ILE A 134 6.98 10.00 -10.29
C ILE A 134 6.23 11.33 -10.24
N GLN A 135 5.12 11.42 -10.97
CA GLN A 135 4.21 12.55 -10.88
C GLN A 135 3.19 12.24 -9.77
N PHE A 136 3.32 12.89 -8.62
CA PHE A 136 2.47 12.68 -7.46
C PHE A 136 1.35 13.72 -7.40
N TYR A 137 0.11 13.26 -7.21
CA TYR A 137 -1.09 14.07 -7.11
C TYR A 137 -1.93 13.62 -5.90
N PRO A 138 -2.02 14.43 -4.84
CA PRO A 138 -2.99 14.20 -3.78
C PRO A 138 -4.41 14.55 -4.28
N VAL A 139 -5.36 13.65 -4.04
CA VAL A 139 -6.74 13.72 -4.52
C VAL A 139 -7.72 13.47 -3.37
N THR A 140 -8.90 14.07 -3.46
CA THR A 140 -10.05 13.72 -2.62
C THR A 140 -11.27 13.46 -3.50
N ALA A 141 -12.29 12.76 -2.96
CA ALA A 141 -13.49 12.40 -3.71
C ALA A 141 -14.31 13.60 -4.24
N GLN A 142 -14.06 14.82 -3.73
CA GLN A 142 -14.74 16.04 -4.16
C GLN A 142 -14.15 16.64 -5.46
N GLN A 143 -12.96 16.19 -5.87
CA GLN A 143 -12.32 16.70 -7.09
C GLN A 143 -13.02 16.21 -8.36
N THR A 144 -13.14 17.10 -9.34
CA THR A 144 -13.78 16.82 -10.64
C THR A 144 -12.90 17.29 -11.79
N ASN A 145 -13.20 16.83 -13.02
CA ASN A 145 -12.47 17.17 -14.24
C ASN A 145 -10.98 16.77 -14.20
N LEU A 146 -10.66 15.69 -13.50
CA LEU A 146 -9.31 15.12 -13.51
C LEU A 146 -9.02 14.51 -14.89
N ASN A 147 -7.94 14.95 -15.52
CA ASN A 147 -7.48 14.39 -16.80
C ASN A 147 -6.57 13.17 -16.56
N LEU A 148 -7.16 12.06 -16.11
CA LEU A 148 -6.43 10.81 -15.85
C LEU A 148 -6.20 10.05 -17.16
N LYS A 149 -4.98 10.15 -17.70
CA LYS A 149 -4.63 9.52 -18.98
C LYS A 149 -4.42 8.00 -18.81
N PRO A 150 -5.02 7.17 -19.67
CA PRO A 150 -4.79 5.72 -19.64
C PRO A 150 -3.38 5.35 -20.12
N PRO A 151 -2.91 4.11 -19.84
CA PRO A 151 -3.61 3.07 -19.09
C PRO A 151 -3.61 3.33 -17.57
N LEU A 152 -4.77 3.07 -16.94
CA LEU A 152 -5.04 3.35 -15.54
C LEU A 152 -5.27 2.04 -14.79
N VAL A 153 -4.58 1.87 -13.66
CA VAL A 153 -4.86 0.83 -12.66
C VAL A 153 -5.60 1.51 -11.51
N LEU A 154 -6.77 0.97 -11.17
CA LEU A 154 -7.52 1.39 -10.00
C LEU A 154 -7.20 0.41 -8.87
N ASP A 155 -6.64 0.92 -7.79
CA ASP A 155 -6.22 0.16 -6.63
C ASP A 155 -6.96 0.71 -5.42
N ILE A 156 -7.68 -0.13 -4.69
CA ILE A 156 -8.58 0.29 -3.62
C ILE A 156 -8.29 -0.56 -2.39
N ASP A 157 -7.93 0.08 -1.29
CA ASP A 157 -7.98 -0.54 0.04
C ASP A 157 -9.33 -0.26 0.70
N LEU A 158 -9.84 -1.24 1.45
CA LEU A 158 -11.10 -1.09 2.17
C LEU A 158 -10.98 -0.15 3.38
N ASP A 159 -9.76 0.08 3.89
CA ASP A 159 -9.55 0.95 5.04
C ASP A 159 -9.86 2.43 4.74
N TYR A 160 -9.81 2.83 3.46
CA TYR A 160 -10.32 4.12 2.98
C TYR A 160 -11.76 4.39 3.45
N PHE A 161 -12.59 3.35 3.55
CA PHE A 161 -14.00 3.49 3.95
C PHE A 161 -14.17 3.46 5.47
N SER A 162 -13.34 2.71 6.19
CA SER A 162 -13.32 2.64 7.66
C SER A 162 -12.00 2.01 8.13
N CYS A 163 -11.25 2.70 8.98
CA CYS A 163 -9.88 2.31 9.33
C CYS A 163 -9.62 2.28 10.84
N ASP A 164 -9.14 1.15 11.37
CA ASP A 164 -8.69 0.99 12.75
C ASP A 164 -7.17 1.14 12.91
N ASN A 165 -6.69 2.38 12.90
CA ASN A 165 -5.27 2.69 13.10
C ASN A 165 -4.72 2.19 14.44
N SER A 166 -5.58 2.02 15.46
CA SER A 166 -5.16 1.57 16.78
C SER A 166 -4.77 0.09 16.77
N LEU A 167 -5.54 -0.74 16.06
CA LEU A 167 -5.23 -2.16 15.92
C LEU A 167 -4.21 -2.40 14.81
N GLY A 168 -4.32 -1.68 13.68
CA GLY A 168 -3.42 -1.82 12.54
C GLY A 168 -1.94 -1.55 12.86
N SER A 169 -1.69 -0.59 13.74
CA SER A 169 -0.33 -0.18 14.10
C SER A 169 0.30 -1.03 15.21
N TYR A 170 -0.45 -1.98 15.80
CA TYR A 170 0.02 -2.78 16.94
C TYR A 170 0.22 -4.24 16.55
N PHE A 171 1.37 -4.79 16.94
CA PHE A 171 1.53 -6.25 16.96
C PHE A 171 2.24 -6.73 18.22
N GLU A 172 1.96 -7.98 18.58
CA GLU A 172 2.61 -8.66 19.68
C GLU A 172 3.07 -10.06 19.28
N VAL A 173 4.23 -10.45 19.81
CA VAL A 173 4.83 -11.76 19.62
C VAL A 173 5.16 -12.32 20.99
N GLU A 174 4.67 -13.53 21.29
CA GLU A 174 5.03 -14.24 22.52
C GLU A 174 6.54 -14.57 22.51
N ILE A 175 7.23 -14.26 23.60
CA ILE A 175 8.66 -14.50 23.81
C ILE A 175 8.90 -15.32 25.08
N THR A 176 10.07 -15.91 25.18
CA THR A 176 10.46 -16.65 26.40
C THR A 176 10.68 -15.70 27.57
N ALA A 177 10.55 -16.23 28.79
CA ALA A 177 10.88 -15.50 30.03
C ALA A 177 12.33 -14.97 30.01
N ASP A 178 13.28 -15.80 29.57
CA ASP A 178 14.69 -15.41 29.46
C ASP A 178 14.89 -14.23 28.50
N ALA A 179 14.23 -14.24 27.34
CA ALA A 179 14.29 -13.13 26.39
C ALA A 179 13.69 -11.84 26.99
N TYR A 180 12.55 -11.97 27.69
CA TYR A 180 11.90 -10.84 28.37
C TYR A 180 12.79 -10.21 29.44
N TYR A 181 13.33 -11.01 30.36
CA TYR A 181 14.17 -10.50 31.45
C TYR A 181 15.50 -9.93 30.93
N ASN A 182 16.09 -10.53 29.89
CA ASN A 182 17.25 -9.94 29.23
C ASN A 182 16.91 -8.57 28.61
N LEU A 183 15.81 -8.45 27.87
CA LEU A 183 15.36 -7.17 27.30
C LEU A 183 15.04 -6.10 28.36
N ARG A 184 14.50 -6.50 29.51
CA ARG A 184 14.14 -5.62 30.62
C ARG A 184 15.36 -5.09 31.37
N ASP A 185 16.28 -6.00 31.72
CA ASP A 185 17.34 -5.73 32.70
C ASP A 185 18.68 -5.36 32.03
N ASN A 186 18.90 -5.75 30.77
CA ASN A 186 20.07 -5.37 30.01
C ASN A 186 19.85 -4.03 29.28
N TYR A 187 20.26 -2.93 29.93
CA TYR A 187 20.17 -1.59 29.36
C TYR A 187 20.93 -1.43 28.02
N TYR A 188 21.91 -2.29 27.74
CA TYR A 188 22.70 -2.29 26.50
C TYR A 188 22.24 -3.36 25.50
N HIS A 189 21.05 -3.94 25.68
CA HIS A 189 20.51 -4.88 24.73
C HIS A 189 20.37 -4.22 23.35
N LYS A 190 20.94 -4.84 22.31
CA LYS A 190 21.01 -4.25 20.95
C LYS A 190 19.64 -3.83 20.42
N ALA A 191 18.60 -4.66 20.60
CA ALA A 191 17.25 -4.31 20.16
C ALA A 191 16.74 -3.03 20.81
N ARG A 192 16.99 -2.83 22.12
CA ARG A 192 16.59 -1.63 22.85
C ARG A 192 17.35 -0.40 22.37
N LEU A 193 18.65 -0.55 22.09
CA LEU A 193 19.48 0.54 21.57
C LEU A 193 19.08 0.97 20.15
N ASN A 194 18.57 0.05 19.33
CA ASN A 194 18.19 0.36 17.94
C ASN A 194 16.72 0.79 17.79
N LEU A 195 15.80 0.21 18.56
CA LEU A 195 14.35 0.44 18.42
C LEU A 195 13.79 1.42 19.46
N GLY A 196 14.52 1.68 20.54
CA GLY A 196 14.09 2.64 21.57
C GLY A 196 12.68 2.34 22.10
N ASN A 197 11.78 3.32 21.95
CA ASN A 197 10.39 3.25 22.43
C ASN A 197 9.45 2.44 21.52
N GLU A 198 9.85 2.13 20.29
CA GLU A 198 9.08 1.26 19.40
C GLU A 198 9.02 -0.17 19.98
N LEU A 199 10.07 -0.58 20.67
CA LEU A 199 10.13 -1.87 21.36
C LEU A 199 9.52 -1.78 22.76
N LYS A 200 8.37 -2.43 22.95
CA LYS A 200 7.72 -2.62 24.26
C LYS A 200 7.81 -4.08 24.67
N ILE A 201 7.85 -4.33 25.97
CA ILE A 201 7.76 -5.68 26.54
C ILE A 201 6.67 -5.72 27.60
N VAL A 202 5.83 -6.74 27.54
CA VAL A 202 4.67 -6.88 28.44
C VAL A 202 4.67 -8.29 29.04
N ALA A 203 4.43 -8.37 30.34
CA ALA A 203 4.13 -9.64 31.00
C ALA A 203 2.61 -9.69 31.25
N LYS A 204 1.95 -10.75 30.79
CA LYS A 204 0.52 -11.00 31.02
C LYS A 204 0.40 -12.40 31.62
N GLU A 205 -0.02 -12.48 32.89
CA GLU A 205 -0.07 -13.74 33.64
C GLU A 205 1.30 -14.46 33.62
N ASP A 206 1.36 -15.68 33.08
CA ASP A 206 2.59 -16.50 32.95
C ASP A 206 3.23 -16.42 31.55
N LYS A 207 2.84 -15.42 30.74
CA LYS A 207 3.35 -15.22 29.38
C LYS A 207 4.04 -13.88 29.23
N TYR A 208 5.02 -13.84 28.34
CA TYR A 208 5.81 -12.65 28.05
C TYR A 208 5.72 -12.31 26.57
N PHE A 209 5.64 -11.02 26.27
CA PHE A 209 5.41 -10.53 24.92
C PHE A 209 6.40 -9.43 24.57
N LEU A 210 6.87 -9.48 23.34
CA LEU A 210 7.46 -8.36 22.63
C LEU A 210 6.35 -7.69 21.83
N CYS A 211 6.16 -6.40 22.06
CA CYS A 211 5.13 -5.60 21.41
C CYS A 211 5.80 -4.45 20.68
N THR A 212 5.21 -4.03 19.57
CA THR A 212 5.55 -2.75 18.96
C THR A 212 4.30 -2.00 18.58
N GLU A 213 4.43 -0.69 18.57
CA GLU A 213 3.44 0.24 18.07
C GLU A 213 4.14 1.06 16.98
N ILE A 214 3.68 0.93 15.74
CA ILE A 214 4.19 1.70 14.62
C ILE A 214 3.74 3.15 14.86
N THR A 215 4.69 4.05 15.11
CA THR A 215 4.48 5.32 15.81
C THR A 215 3.83 6.46 15.01
N ASP A 216 3.07 6.16 13.96
CA ASP A 216 2.27 7.19 13.30
C ASP A 216 0.95 7.30 14.07
N TYR A 217 0.88 8.24 15.02
CA TYR A 217 -0.33 8.55 15.78
C TYR A 217 -1.37 9.20 14.85
N GLU A 218 -1.93 8.38 13.95
CA GLU A 218 -3.10 8.71 13.16
C GLU A 218 -4.34 8.41 14.01
N PRO A 219 -5.36 9.29 14.01
CA PRO A 219 -6.58 9.03 14.75
C PRO A 219 -7.23 7.73 14.28
N ASN A 220 -7.96 7.05 15.16
CA ASN A 220 -8.82 5.95 14.74
C ASN A 220 -9.95 6.52 13.85
N LEU A 221 -10.10 5.99 12.65
CA LEU A 221 -11.02 6.46 11.61
C LEU A 221 -12.11 5.41 11.32
N LYS A 222 -12.33 4.48 12.25
CA LYS A 222 -13.45 3.55 12.19
C LYS A 222 -14.76 4.31 12.30
N VAL A 223 -15.68 4.04 11.38
CA VAL A 223 -16.95 4.78 11.23
C VAL A 223 -18.17 3.84 11.21
N SER A 224 -19.37 4.42 11.19
CA SER A 224 -20.63 3.65 11.12
C SER A 224 -20.87 3.08 9.72
N THR A 225 -21.73 2.06 9.60
CA THR A 225 -22.12 1.47 8.31
C THR A 225 -22.83 2.46 7.37
N THR A 226 -23.53 3.46 7.91
CA THR A 226 -24.11 4.56 7.14
C THR A 226 -23.02 5.40 6.49
N GLU A 227 -22.03 5.85 7.29
CA GLU A 227 -20.90 6.65 6.79
C GLU A 227 -20.05 5.86 5.78
N ILE A 228 -19.84 4.56 6.00
CA ILE A 228 -19.22 3.66 5.02
C ILE A 228 -19.97 3.69 3.68
N THR A 229 -21.30 3.57 3.73
CA THR A 229 -22.14 3.59 2.52
C THR A 229 -22.02 4.94 1.79
N ASP A 230 -22.06 6.04 2.53
CA ASP A 230 -21.89 7.38 1.98
C ASP A 230 -20.52 7.56 1.31
N ARG A 231 -19.44 7.05 1.91
CA ARG A 231 -18.08 7.06 1.33
C ARG A 231 -17.98 6.21 0.05
N ILE A 232 -18.62 5.04 0.02
CA ILE A 232 -18.71 4.19 -1.18
C ILE A 232 -19.45 4.92 -2.31
N ASP A 233 -20.56 5.58 -1.98
CA ASP A 233 -21.33 6.35 -2.95
C ASP A 233 -20.56 7.56 -3.49
N GLN A 234 -19.85 8.28 -2.60
CA GLN A 234 -18.95 9.37 -2.97
C GLN A 234 -17.84 8.89 -3.91
N LEU A 235 -17.18 7.76 -3.62
CA LEU A 235 -16.19 7.18 -4.53
C LEU A 235 -16.82 6.83 -5.88
N GLY A 236 -17.98 6.18 -5.88
CA GLY A 236 -18.68 5.85 -7.13
C GLY A 236 -19.03 7.09 -7.95
N GLN A 237 -19.46 8.17 -7.30
CA GLN A 237 -19.73 9.45 -7.96
C GLN A 237 -18.44 10.11 -8.49
N PHE A 238 -17.35 10.05 -7.72
CA PHE A 238 -16.04 10.53 -8.15
C PHE A 238 -15.56 9.80 -9.42
N LEU A 239 -15.65 8.46 -9.43
CA LEU A 239 -15.26 7.63 -10.58
C LEU A 239 -16.12 7.95 -11.81
N GLN A 240 -17.43 8.10 -11.62
CA GLN A 240 -18.36 8.46 -12.69
C GLN A 240 -18.11 9.86 -13.25
N ASN A 241 -18.00 10.87 -12.39
CA ASN A 241 -17.81 12.28 -12.77
C ASN A 241 -16.50 12.51 -13.52
N ASN A 242 -15.44 11.81 -13.12
CA ASN A 242 -14.15 11.87 -13.78
C ASN A 242 -14.02 10.87 -14.94
N GLN A 243 -15.10 10.15 -15.28
CA GLN A 243 -15.17 9.20 -16.39
C GLN A 243 -14.03 8.16 -16.36
N ILE A 244 -13.70 7.68 -15.16
CA ILE A 244 -12.57 6.78 -14.94
C ILE A 244 -12.83 5.45 -15.64
N LYS A 245 -11.89 5.00 -16.46
CA LYS A 245 -11.95 3.73 -17.21
C LYS A 245 -10.69 2.92 -16.89
N PRO A 246 -10.70 2.12 -15.81
CA PRO A 246 -9.56 1.32 -15.43
C PRO A 246 -9.32 0.18 -16.44
N ALA A 247 -8.05 -0.15 -16.66
CA ALA A 247 -7.65 -1.36 -17.38
C ALA A 247 -7.79 -2.61 -16.49
N MET A 248 -7.68 -2.43 -15.17
CA MET A 248 -7.84 -3.45 -14.14
C MET A 248 -8.15 -2.81 -12.80
N ILE A 249 -8.71 -3.59 -11.87
CA ILE A 249 -9.01 -3.16 -10.50
C ILE A 249 -8.38 -4.13 -9.48
N THR A 250 -7.78 -3.60 -8.42
CA THR A 250 -7.40 -4.35 -7.22
C THR A 250 -8.22 -3.86 -6.03
N ILE A 251 -8.77 -4.78 -5.24
CA ILE A 251 -9.49 -4.49 -3.99
C ILE A 251 -8.75 -5.23 -2.87
N CYS A 252 -8.16 -4.47 -1.95
CA CYS A 252 -7.43 -5.00 -0.79
C CYS A 252 -8.30 -4.99 0.45
N ARG A 253 -8.39 -6.12 1.15
CA ARG A 253 -9.19 -6.27 2.37
C ARG A 253 -8.55 -5.63 3.60
N SER A 254 -7.21 -5.62 3.69
CA SER A 254 -6.42 -5.19 4.86
C SER A 254 -6.98 -5.64 6.21
N ARG A 255 -7.48 -6.89 6.25
CA ARG A 255 -8.22 -7.44 7.40
C ARG A 255 -7.34 -8.22 8.36
N LEU A 256 -6.20 -8.76 7.89
CA LEU A 256 -5.27 -9.55 8.72
C LEU A 256 -4.28 -8.64 9.44
N SER A 257 -3.94 -7.50 8.82
CA SER A 257 -3.21 -6.40 9.45
C SER A 257 -4.08 -5.60 10.43
N ASN A 258 -5.41 -5.73 10.38
CA ASN A 258 -6.42 -5.03 11.19
C ASN A 258 -6.61 -3.54 10.84
N TYR A 259 -6.08 -3.04 9.72
CA TYR A 259 -6.39 -1.69 9.28
C TYR A 259 -7.85 -1.56 8.86
N THR A 260 -8.39 -2.53 8.12
CA THR A 260 -9.85 -2.62 7.95
C THR A 260 -10.47 -3.37 9.14
N PRO A 261 -11.47 -2.79 9.83
CA PRO A 261 -12.09 -3.42 10.99
C PRO A 261 -12.68 -4.82 10.68
N ALA A 262 -12.36 -5.79 11.53
CA ALA A 262 -12.74 -7.20 11.36
C ALA A 262 -14.27 -7.43 11.29
N ASP A 263 -15.06 -6.54 11.87
CA ASP A 263 -16.52 -6.53 11.88
C ASP A 263 -17.13 -5.77 10.68
N GLN A 264 -16.32 -5.14 9.82
CA GLN A 264 -16.80 -4.28 8.73
C GLN A 264 -16.28 -4.68 7.34
N TRP A 265 -15.11 -5.32 7.22
CA TRP A 265 -14.49 -5.61 5.92
C TRP A 265 -15.45 -6.29 4.91
N GLN A 266 -16.23 -7.29 5.35
CA GLN A 266 -17.13 -8.02 4.45
C GLN A 266 -18.27 -7.13 3.94
N PHE A 267 -18.83 -6.29 4.81
CA PHE A 267 -19.87 -5.33 4.43
C PHE A 267 -19.34 -4.31 3.42
N ILE A 268 -18.13 -3.79 3.66
CA ILE A 268 -17.48 -2.82 2.75
C ILE A 268 -17.21 -3.48 1.39
N GLU A 269 -16.63 -4.69 1.36
CA GLU A 269 -16.31 -5.43 0.14
C GLU A 269 -17.55 -5.67 -0.73
N GLU A 270 -18.62 -6.20 -0.14
CA GLU A 270 -19.87 -6.50 -0.85
C GLU A 270 -20.48 -5.22 -1.44
N LYS A 271 -20.59 -4.15 -0.64
CA LYS A 271 -21.16 -2.87 -1.08
C LYS A 271 -20.32 -2.17 -2.13
N LEU A 272 -19.00 -2.16 -1.96
CA LEU A 272 -18.08 -1.59 -2.93
C LEU A 272 -18.16 -2.35 -4.26
N THR A 273 -18.17 -3.68 -4.22
CA THR A 273 -18.24 -4.53 -5.41
C THR A 273 -19.54 -4.31 -6.17
N ASP A 274 -20.68 -4.24 -5.47
CA ASP A 274 -21.98 -3.87 -6.07
C ASP A 274 -21.92 -2.49 -6.72
N ARG A 275 -21.35 -1.50 -6.02
CA ARG A 275 -21.21 -0.14 -6.53
C ARG A 275 -20.34 -0.09 -7.78
N LEU A 276 -19.21 -0.79 -7.80
CA LEU A 276 -18.33 -0.86 -8.96
C LEU A 276 -18.97 -1.61 -10.13
N ASN A 277 -19.73 -2.68 -9.87
CA ASN A 277 -20.48 -3.40 -10.91
C ASN A 277 -21.59 -2.54 -11.54
N SER A 278 -22.12 -1.55 -10.82
CA SER A 278 -23.05 -0.56 -11.39
C SER A 278 -22.37 0.40 -12.39
N LEU A 279 -21.05 0.58 -12.29
CA LEU A 279 -20.26 1.46 -13.14
C LEU A 279 -19.55 0.72 -14.28
N TYR A 280 -19.16 -0.54 -14.04
CA TYR A 280 -18.29 -1.32 -14.90
C TYR A 280 -18.79 -2.74 -15.10
N THR A 281 -18.61 -3.29 -16.30
CA THR A 281 -18.73 -4.74 -16.52
C THR A 281 -17.44 -5.42 -16.07
N MET A 282 -17.43 -6.00 -14.87
CA MET A 282 -16.23 -6.56 -14.24
C MET A 282 -16.17 -8.11 -14.29
N GLN A 283 -14.97 -8.66 -14.18
CA GLN A 283 -14.71 -10.11 -14.04
C GLN A 283 -13.80 -10.36 -12.85
N LEU A 284 -14.26 -11.14 -11.88
CA LEU A 284 -13.38 -11.62 -10.81
C LEU A 284 -12.36 -12.58 -11.42
N ILE A 285 -11.08 -12.34 -11.16
CA ILE A 285 -10.01 -13.25 -11.53
C ILE A 285 -9.52 -13.90 -10.25
N ASP A 286 -9.61 -15.22 -10.19
CA ASP A 286 -9.16 -15.98 -9.01
C ASP A 286 -7.71 -15.63 -8.66
N ALA A 287 -7.47 -15.40 -7.37
CA ALA A 287 -6.13 -15.45 -6.80
C ALA A 287 -5.57 -16.87 -7.06
N PRO A 288 -4.26 -17.02 -7.39
CA PRO A 288 -3.68 -18.34 -7.52
C PRO A 288 -3.90 -19.10 -6.20
N SER A 289 -4.36 -20.34 -6.29
CA SER A 289 -4.45 -21.26 -5.16
C SER A 289 -3.13 -21.25 -4.39
N ASN A 290 -3.22 -21.20 -3.05
CA ASN A 290 -2.04 -21.22 -2.18
C ASN A 290 -1.14 -22.42 -2.45
#